data_AF-A0AAV0R4L5-F1
#
_entry.id   AF-A0AAV0R4L5-F1
#
_cell.length_a   1.000
_cell.length_b   1.000
_cell.length_c   1.000
_cell.angle_alpha   90.00
_cell.angle_beta   90.00
_cell.angle_gamma   90.00
#
_symmetry.space_group_name_H-M   'P 1'
#
loop_
_entity.id
_entity.type
_entity.pdbx_description
1 polymer ?
#
loop_
_entity_poly.entity_id
_entity_poly.type
_entity_poly.pdbx_seq_one_letter_code
_entity_poly.pdbx_strand_id
1 'polypeptide(L)'
;MGKTVKVYGFPSRVTAEAAKSYLESHTGEGTIEALKMRQAKNHPRSYAIVQFTTIEKAEYVVSRSRQLYFGTSYLKVQAMDHDVIPRPKTFLHVIEGAVLHFGCQTSREKFSDLWRATDVLMKFGHGMRKLHFYLSHHGTDYKLDLRYENIWQIELHRPRGQHVKYLVFQLFGAPRIFEKDVRMSFNSYDGPLWNFYKAGSDDQWVRTTDFTQSCRIGHASSLCLEIPHDFRLLDLADSDGKFILEDGSPFSQNPSLVPIVGPPLKVDLPFEILFKVNLLVQNGCLPGPALDADFYKLVDPQRVPIVWIQLALEKLFYLKECCYEPSRWLQEQYTKHHGSQNPARSPAISLDDGLVYTHRIQITPCKVYFAGPEVNVSNRVLRHFPDDIENFIRVSFVDEELDKIHSTDVASRGSSVQDAKKRGIYNRIFSTLRDGIVIGGKKFEFLAFSASQLRENSCWMFASRYGLTADDIRKWMGDFRQIRNVAKYAARPHPNECSGSDLDGDIYFVCWDSELIPPEQIPPMDYTPQPTMQLDHDVTIEVPYILHTM
;
A
#
# COMPACT_ATOMS: atom_id res chain seq x y z
N MET A 1 -17.15 -2.14 28.69
CA MET A 1 -17.43 -1.32 27.48
C MET A 1 -18.01 0.01 27.93
N GLY A 2 -17.79 1.08 27.17
CA GLY A 2 -18.40 2.39 27.44
C GLY A 2 -19.90 2.38 27.17
N LYS A 3 -20.61 3.46 27.54
CA LYS A 3 -22.04 3.65 27.22
C LYS A 3 -22.29 5.09 26.82
N THR A 4 -23.06 5.27 25.76
CA THR A 4 -23.37 6.58 25.19
C THR A 4 -24.70 7.13 25.68
N VAL A 5 -24.71 8.43 25.99
CA VAL A 5 -25.89 9.18 26.41
C VAL A 5 -25.99 10.48 25.64
N LYS A 6 -27.21 10.98 25.51
CA LYS A 6 -27.52 12.27 24.91
C LYS A 6 -27.96 13.23 26.00
N VAL A 7 -27.23 14.33 26.17
CA VAL A 7 -27.48 15.35 27.18
C VAL A 7 -28.01 16.60 26.50
N TYR A 8 -29.28 16.90 26.71
CA TYR A 8 -29.97 18.07 26.18
C TYR A 8 -29.93 19.23 27.16
N GLY A 9 -29.99 20.46 26.66
CA GLY A 9 -30.29 21.63 27.48
C GLY A 9 -29.12 22.59 27.68
N PHE A 10 -27.98 22.35 27.03
CA PHE A 10 -26.87 23.28 27.03
C PHE A 10 -27.25 24.60 26.32
N PRO A 11 -26.79 25.76 26.82
CA PRO A 11 -26.90 27.04 26.12
C PRO A 11 -26.37 26.96 24.67
N SER A 12 -26.83 27.88 23.82
CA SER A 12 -26.24 28.03 22.49
C SER A 12 -24.76 28.44 22.63
N ARG A 13 -23.90 27.86 21.80
CA ARG A 13 -22.44 28.11 21.75
C ARG A 13 -21.55 27.52 22.85
N VAL A 14 -22.05 26.58 23.67
CA VAL A 14 -21.17 25.82 24.57
C VAL A 14 -20.22 24.93 23.76
N THR A 15 -18.91 25.02 24.03
CA THR A 15 -17.88 24.21 23.38
C THR A 15 -17.85 22.79 23.95
N ALA A 16 -17.29 21.86 23.17
CA ALA A 16 -17.10 20.49 23.64
C ALA A 16 -16.23 20.41 24.89
N GLU A 17 -15.18 21.23 24.99
CA GLU A 17 -14.30 21.24 26.17
C GLU A 17 -15.03 21.74 27.42
N ALA A 18 -15.85 22.80 27.31
CA ALA A 18 -16.62 23.29 28.45
C ALA A 18 -17.67 22.27 28.93
N ALA A 19 -18.33 21.58 27.99
CA ALA A 19 -19.28 20.52 28.32
C ALA A 19 -18.58 19.30 28.96
N LYS A 20 -17.39 18.94 28.45
CA LYS A 20 -16.55 17.87 28.98
C LYS A 20 -16.10 18.18 30.41
N SER A 21 -15.47 19.33 30.65
CA SER A 21 -14.99 19.71 31.99
C SER A 21 -16.11 19.69 33.03
N TYR A 22 -17.32 20.14 32.67
CA TYR A 22 -18.47 20.08 33.57
C TYR A 22 -18.95 18.65 33.85
N LEU A 23 -19.04 17.80 32.83
CA LEU A 23 -19.48 16.42 33.05
C LEU A 23 -18.43 15.63 33.84
N GLU A 24 -17.15 15.81 33.55
CA GLU A 24 -16.04 15.21 34.28
C GLU A 24 -15.92 15.73 35.72
N SER A 25 -16.38 16.94 36.04
CA SER A 25 -16.47 17.37 37.44
C SER A 25 -17.46 16.55 38.27
N HIS A 26 -18.39 15.84 37.63
CA HIS A 26 -19.36 14.97 38.29
C HIS A 26 -18.96 13.49 38.23
N THR A 27 -18.33 13.05 37.14
CA THR A 27 -17.97 11.64 36.92
C THR A 27 -16.52 11.30 37.25
N GLY A 28 -15.65 12.31 37.39
CA GLY A 28 -14.20 12.20 37.54
C GLY A 28 -13.47 12.62 36.25
N GLU A 29 -12.24 13.12 36.38
CA GLU A 29 -11.40 13.50 35.25
C GLU A 29 -11.06 12.29 34.36
N GLY A 30 -11.07 12.48 33.03
CA GLY A 30 -10.74 11.44 32.06
C GLY A 30 -11.79 10.34 31.89
N THR A 31 -13.02 10.56 32.37
CA THR A 31 -14.14 9.60 32.25
C THR A 31 -14.93 9.71 30.95
N ILE A 32 -14.67 10.72 30.12
CA ILE A 32 -15.32 10.88 28.81
C ILE A 32 -14.41 10.39 27.70
N GLU A 33 -14.94 9.49 26.87
CA GLU A 33 -14.26 8.88 25.72
C GLU A 33 -14.48 9.69 24.43
N ALA A 34 -15.71 10.17 24.22
CA ALA A 34 -16.08 11.00 23.10
C ALA A 34 -17.22 11.95 23.48
N LEU A 35 -17.21 13.16 22.93
CA LEU A 35 -18.27 14.16 23.10
C LEU A 35 -18.50 14.93 21.79
N LYS A 36 -19.75 14.98 21.33
CA LYS A 36 -20.18 15.73 20.15
C LYS A 36 -21.25 16.75 20.52
N MET A 37 -20.99 18.03 20.36
CA MET A 37 -21.96 19.11 20.50
C MET A 37 -22.73 19.31 19.19
N ARG A 38 -24.06 19.35 19.25
CA ARG A 38 -24.93 19.57 18.10
C ARG A 38 -26.07 20.52 18.46
N GLN A 39 -26.57 21.24 17.45
CA GLN A 39 -27.73 22.10 17.61
C GLN A 39 -29.01 21.36 17.19
N ALA A 40 -30.07 21.49 17.97
CA ALA A 40 -31.37 20.96 17.61
C ALA A 40 -32.02 21.85 16.54
N LYS A 41 -32.53 21.25 15.46
CA LYS A 41 -33.03 21.97 14.27
C LYS A 41 -34.10 23.04 14.58
N ASN A 42 -34.86 22.89 15.67
CA ASN A 42 -35.96 23.80 16.06
C ASN A 42 -35.92 24.19 17.56
N HIS A 43 -34.75 24.20 18.21
CA HIS A 43 -34.66 24.55 19.63
C HIS A 43 -33.47 25.50 19.89
N PRO A 44 -33.62 26.52 20.74
CA PRO A 44 -32.54 27.47 21.06
C PRO A 44 -31.38 26.82 21.84
N ARG A 45 -31.57 25.59 22.31
CA ARG A 45 -30.60 24.86 23.13
C ARG A 45 -29.87 23.79 22.33
N SER A 46 -28.60 23.61 22.66
CA SER A 46 -27.76 22.55 22.09
C SER A 46 -27.87 21.26 22.91
N TYR A 47 -27.43 20.16 22.31
CA TYR A 47 -27.30 18.88 22.98
C TYR A 47 -25.90 18.30 22.74
N ALA A 48 -25.41 17.56 23.72
CA ALA A 48 -24.18 16.79 23.65
C ALA A 48 -24.51 15.31 23.47
N ILE A 49 -23.80 14.61 22.58
CA ILE A 49 -23.74 13.15 22.56
C ILE A 49 -22.44 12.78 23.25
N VAL A 50 -22.51 12.07 24.37
CA VAL A 50 -21.38 11.81 25.27
C VAL A 50 -21.24 10.31 25.47
N GLN A 51 -20.07 9.77 25.16
CA GLN A 51 -19.69 8.39 25.45
C GLN A 51 -18.75 8.37 26.65
N PHE A 52 -19.14 7.64 27.70
CA PHE A 52 -18.32 7.46 28.89
C PHE A 52 -17.43 6.22 28.78
N THR A 53 -16.33 6.21 29.53
CA THR A 53 -15.37 5.09 29.58
C THR A 53 -16.00 3.82 30.15
N THR A 54 -16.97 3.93 31.07
CA THR A 54 -17.67 2.80 31.69
C THR A 54 -19.18 2.99 31.73
N ILE A 55 -19.92 1.88 31.77
CA ILE A 55 -21.38 1.85 31.89
C ILE A 55 -21.86 2.55 33.17
N GLU A 56 -21.18 2.31 34.29
CA GLU A 56 -21.51 2.87 35.60
C GLU A 56 -21.51 4.40 35.59
N LYS A 57 -20.55 5.03 34.89
CA LYS A 57 -20.46 6.49 34.80
C LYS A 57 -21.59 7.07 33.95
N ALA A 58 -21.96 6.40 32.86
CA ALA A 58 -23.12 6.80 32.07
C ALA A 58 -24.42 6.68 32.88
N GLU A 59 -24.59 5.59 33.64
CA GLU A 59 -25.77 5.38 34.48
C GLU A 59 -25.84 6.33 35.66
N TYR A 60 -24.70 6.69 36.24
CA TYR A 60 -24.61 7.76 37.23
C TYR A 60 -25.14 9.09 36.69
N VAL A 61 -24.75 9.48 35.48
CA VAL A 61 -25.22 10.72 34.84
C VAL A 61 -26.71 10.64 34.49
N VAL A 62 -27.21 9.49 34.05
CA VAL A 62 -28.64 9.28 33.77
C VAL A 62 -29.48 9.37 35.05
N SER A 63 -29.05 8.72 36.13
CA SER A 63 -29.76 8.72 37.42
C SER A 63 -29.83 10.12 38.04
N ARG A 64 -28.81 10.97 37.80
CA ARG A 64 -28.79 12.38 38.22
C ARG A 64 -29.39 13.36 37.23
N SER A 65 -30.07 12.90 36.18
CA SER A 65 -30.68 13.78 35.17
C SER A 65 -31.59 14.88 35.73
N ARG A 66 -32.19 14.68 36.92
CA ARG A 66 -33.04 15.69 37.60
C ARG A 66 -32.27 16.75 38.40
N GLN A 67 -30.95 16.62 38.53
CA GLN A 67 -30.11 17.46 39.39
C GLN A 67 -28.96 18.12 38.61
N LEU A 68 -28.86 17.90 37.29
CA LEU A 68 -27.79 18.45 36.46
C LEU A 68 -28.16 19.84 35.94
N TYR A 69 -27.40 20.84 36.36
CA TYR A 69 -27.52 22.24 35.92
C TYR A 69 -26.20 22.76 35.39
N PHE A 70 -26.20 23.21 34.15
CA PHE A 70 -25.08 23.93 33.54
C PHE A 70 -25.35 25.43 33.63
N GLY A 71 -24.76 26.11 34.61
CA GLY A 71 -25.14 27.47 34.98
C GLY A 71 -26.61 27.51 35.42
N THR A 72 -27.45 28.31 34.74
CA THR A 72 -28.90 28.36 34.98
C THR A 72 -29.71 27.36 34.14
N SER A 73 -29.03 26.55 33.31
CA SER A 73 -29.69 25.67 32.35
C SER A 73 -29.80 24.25 32.87
N TYR A 74 -31.04 23.80 33.07
CA TYR A 74 -31.35 22.40 33.38
C TYR A 74 -30.97 21.47 32.22
N LEU A 75 -30.26 20.37 32.53
CA LEU A 75 -29.84 19.37 31.58
C LEU A 75 -30.69 18.10 31.69
N LYS A 76 -31.15 17.58 30.55
CA LYS A 76 -31.91 16.31 30.48
C LYS A 76 -31.06 15.24 29.80
N VAL A 77 -30.96 14.08 30.40
CA VAL A 77 -30.14 12.96 29.88
C VAL A 77 -31.04 11.87 29.32
N GLN A 78 -30.70 11.34 28.15
CA GLN A 78 -31.35 10.21 27.50
C GLN A 78 -30.30 9.17 27.13
N ALA A 79 -30.50 7.90 27.51
CA ALA A 79 -29.62 6.82 27.08
C ALA A 79 -29.72 6.59 25.56
N MET A 80 -28.63 6.17 24.93
CA MET A 80 -28.60 5.80 23.52
C MET A 80 -28.22 4.33 23.34
N ASP A 81 -28.81 3.68 22.34
CA ASP A 81 -28.53 2.28 22.00
C ASP A 81 -27.29 2.13 21.10
N HIS A 82 -26.75 3.24 20.59
CA HIS A 82 -25.59 3.26 19.69
C HIS A 82 -24.46 4.08 20.29
N ASP A 83 -23.26 3.50 20.28
CA ASP A 83 -22.06 4.18 20.72
C ASP A 83 -21.46 5.11 19.67
N VAL A 84 -20.89 6.24 20.10
CA VAL A 84 -20.18 7.17 19.21
C VAL A 84 -18.93 6.51 18.62
N ILE A 85 -18.22 5.74 19.44
CA ILE A 85 -17.07 4.91 19.11
C ILE A 85 -17.41 3.47 19.51
N PRO A 86 -17.72 2.59 18.55
CA PRO A 86 -18.18 1.22 18.84
C PRO A 86 -17.18 0.35 19.63
N ARG A 87 -15.88 0.71 19.61
CA ARG A 87 -14.80 0.06 20.38
C ARG A 87 -13.70 1.10 20.67
N PRO A 88 -13.65 1.68 21.88
CA PRO A 88 -12.58 2.61 22.23
C PRO A 88 -11.22 1.90 22.20
N LYS A 89 -10.21 2.53 21.58
CA LYS A 89 -8.85 1.97 21.48
C LYS A 89 -8.18 2.07 22.85
N THR A 90 -8.07 0.96 23.58
CA THR A 90 -7.19 0.87 24.75
C THR A 90 -5.75 0.71 24.29
N PHE A 91 -5.01 1.82 24.26
CA PHE A 91 -3.56 1.76 24.07
C PHE A 91 -2.93 1.30 25.40
N LEU A 92 -2.16 0.22 25.36
CA LEU A 92 -1.54 -0.37 26.55
C LEU A 92 -0.19 0.29 26.86
N HIS A 93 0.51 0.72 25.81
CA HIS A 93 1.82 1.33 25.89
C HIS A 93 1.87 2.58 25.01
N VAL A 94 2.46 3.64 25.56
CA VAL A 94 2.69 4.91 24.90
C VAL A 94 4.16 5.26 25.08
N ILE A 95 4.85 5.54 23.98
CA ILE A 95 6.21 6.08 23.99
C ILE A 95 6.10 7.51 23.47
N GLU A 96 6.51 8.47 24.28
CA GLU A 96 6.50 9.89 23.96
C GLU A 96 7.94 10.39 23.75
N GLY A 97 8.11 11.37 22.87
CA GLY A 97 9.42 12.00 22.65
C GLY A 97 10.45 11.11 21.95
N ALA A 98 10.02 10.05 21.24
CA ALA A 98 10.94 9.19 20.52
C ALA A 98 11.40 9.84 19.20
N VAL A 99 12.58 9.44 18.72
CA VAL A 99 13.06 9.79 17.37
C VAL A 99 12.80 8.61 16.44
N LEU A 100 12.12 8.87 15.33
CA LEU A 100 11.77 7.87 14.34
C LEU A 100 12.60 8.07 13.08
N HIS A 101 13.40 7.07 12.73
CA HIS A 101 14.25 7.06 11.54
C HIS A 101 13.66 6.10 10.49
N PHE A 102 13.53 6.57 9.26
CA PHE A 102 13.23 5.76 8.09
C PHE A 102 14.50 5.57 7.28
N GLY A 103 14.82 4.32 6.96
CA GLY A 103 16.12 4.03 6.38
C GLY A 103 16.28 2.62 5.85
N CYS A 104 17.53 2.23 5.64
CA CYS A 104 17.91 0.88 5.23
C CYS A 104 19.01 0.37 6.15
N GLN A 105 18.82 -0.81 6.74
CA GLN A 105 19.92 -1.50 7.40
C GLN A 105 20.91 -1.99 6.33
N THR A 106 22.17 -1.55 6.41
CA THR A 106 23.23 -1.90 5.43
C THR A 106 24.20 -2.92 5.98
N SER A 107 24.20 -3.14 7.29
CA SER A 107 24.83 -4.27 7.95
C SER A 107 24.13 -4.54 9.29
N ARG A 108 24.51 -5.61 10.00
CA ARG A 108 24.01 -5.88 11.36
C ARG A 108 24.28 -4.74 12.36
N GLU A 109 25.24 -3.87 12.06
CA GLU A 109 25.70 -2.78 12.95
C GLU A 109 25.46 -1.39 12.37
N LYS A 110 25.02 -1.29 11.11
CA LYS A 110 24.90 -0.01 10.38
C LYS A 110 23.51 0.19 9.83
N PHE A 111 22.98 1.38 10.06
CA PHE A 111 21.68 1.81 9.56
C PHE A 111 21.84 3.14 8.81
N SER A 112 21.44 3.13 7.54
CA SER A 112 21.43 4.32 6.70
C SER A 112 20.14 5.10 6.92
N ASP A 113 20.24 6.24 7.60
CA ASP A 113 19.12 7.13 7.95
C ASP A 113 18.76 8.04 6.76
N LEU A 114 17.63 7.77 6.12
CA LEU A 114 17.15 8.52 4.94
C LEU A 114 16.29 9.72 5.33
N TRP A 115 15.56 9.61 6.43
CA TRP A 115 14.70 10.66 6.98
C TRP A 115 14.37 10.38 8.44
N ARG A 116 14.37 11.43 9.27
CA ARG A 116 14.03 11.32 10.69
C ARG A 116 12.95 12.30 11.11
N ALA A 117 12.14 11.89 12.08
CA ALA A 117 11.20 12.74 12.81
C ALA A 117 11.52 12.72 14.31
N THR A 118 11.50 13.89 14.94
CA THR A 118 11.60 14.05 16.39
C THR A 118 10.21 14.17 17.01
N ASP A 119 10.14 14.05 18.34
CA ASP A 119 8.92 14.21 19.12
C ASP A 119 7.77 13.28 18.68
N VAL A 120 8.13 12.06 18.26
CA VAL A 120 7.16 11.08 17.78
C VAL A 120 6.47 10.41 18.94
N LEU A 121 5.15 10.36 18.85
CA LEU A 121 4.27 9.66 19.78
C LEU A 121 3.91 8.29 19.21
N MET A 122 4.43 7.23 19.79
CA MET A 122 4.10 5.86 19.42
C MET A 122 3.05 5.29 20.39
N LYS A 123 1.99 4.69 19.85
CA LYS A 123 0.96 4.00 20.64
C LYS A 123 0.77 2.57 20.15
N PHE A 124 0.78 1.62 21.07
CA PHE A 124 0.55 0.20 20.80
C PHE A 124 -0.10 -0.50 22.00
N GLY A 125 -0.60 -1.73 21.81
CA GLY A 125 -1.27 -2.46 22.89
C GLY A 125 -1.63 -3.89 22.56
N HIS A 126 -2.01 -4.65 23.58
CA HIS A 126 -2.40 -6.06 23.45
C HIS A 126 -3.68 -6.20 22.60
N GLY A 127 -3.65 -7.06 21.59
CA GLY A 127 -4.76 -7.25 20.64
C GLY A 127 -4.84 -6.21 19.51
N MET A 128 -3.94 -5.21 19.48
CA MET A 128 -3.78 -4.37 18.29
C MET A 128 -2.97 -5.14 17.25
N ARG A 129 -3.38 -5.13 15.97
CA ARG A 129 -2.59 -5.72 14.86
C ARG A 129 -1.65 -4.71 14.19
N LYS A 130 -1.44 -3.54 14.82
CA LYS A 130 -0.69 -2.42 14.25
C LYS A 130 -0.09 -1.49 15.30
N LEU A 131 0.99 -0.84 14.92
CA LEU A 131 1.67 0.23 15.62
C LEU A 131 1.20 1.59 15.05
N HIS A 132 0.91 2.53 15.92
CA HIS A 132 0.53 3.89 15.54
C HIS A 132 1.65 4.85 15.88
N PHE A 133 2.09 5.64 14.91
CA PHE A 133 3.01 6.76 15.11
C PHE A 133 2.29 8.06 14.79
N TYR A 134 2.43 9.06 15.65
CA TYR A 134 1.92 10.40 15.43
C TYR A 134 3.09 11.37 15.44
N LEU A 135 3.16 12.24 14.45
CA LEU A 135 4.24 13.22 14.28
C LEU A 135 3.70 14.48 13.59
N SER A 136 4.43 15.58 13.70
CA SER A 136 4.11 16.82 12.97
C SER A 136 5.27 17.17 12.03
N HIS A 137 4.96 17.58 10.80
CA HIS A 137 5.94 17.93 9.79
C HIS A 137 5.45 19.13 8.98
N HIS A 138 6.28 20.18 8.88
CA HIS A 138 5.93 21.46 8.23
C HIS A 138 4.56 22.03 8.64
N GLY A 139 4.18 21.91 9.91
CA GLY A 139 2.91 22.43 10.44
C GLY A 139 1.68 21.56 10.12
N THR A 140 1.88 20.36 9.57
CA THR A 140 0.82 19.37 9.34
C THR A 140 1.04 18.16 10.23
N ASP A 141 -0.02 17.70 10.89
CA ASP A 141 0.03 16.47 11.69
C ASP A 141 -0.18 15.24 10.80
N TYR A 142 0.63 14.21 11.04
CA TYR A 142 0.58 12.94 10.35
C TYR A 142 0.38 11.78 11.34
N LYS A 143 -0.33 10.76 10.87
CA LYS A 143 -0.46 9.46 11.54
C LYS A 143 0.06 8.39 10.61
N LEU A 144 0.97 7.55 11.12
CA LEU A 144 1.50 6.38 10.42
C LEU A 144 0.97 5.12 11.10
N ASP A 145 0.28 4.27 10.35
CA ASP A 145 -0.19 2.96 10.81
C ASP A 145 0.70 1.87 10.19
N LEU A 146 1.57 1.26 10.99
CA LEU A 146 2.39 0.11 10.59
C LEU A 146 1.74 -1.17 11.09
N ARG A 147 1.27 -2.02 10.19
CA ARG A 147 0.71 -3.32 10.56
C ARG A 147 1.81 -4.34 10.86
N TYR A 148 1.53 -5.28 11.77
CA TYR A 148 2.50 -6.32 12.11
C TYR A 148 2.79 -7.27 10.94
N GLU A 149 1.83 -7.47 10.02
CA GLU A 149 2.05 -8.28 8.81
C GLU A 149 3.11 -7.67 7.88
N ASN A 150 3.38 -6.37 8.01
CA ASN A 150 4.40 -5.66 7.23
C ASN A 150 5.77 -5.62 7.95
N ILE A 151 5.91 -6.28 9.11
CA ILE A 151 7.16 -6.36 9.87
C ILE A 151 7.72 -7.77 9.70
N TRP A 152 8.94 -7.86 9.16
CA TRP A 152 9.66 -9.12 9.03
C TRP A 152 10.31 -9.52 10.36
N GLN A 153 11.11 -8.63 10.95
CA GLN A 153 11.74 -8.86 12.23
C GLN A 153 11.97 -7.56 12.99
N ILE A 154 12.17 -7.70 14.30
CA ILE A 154 12.43 -6.59 15.23
C ILE A 154 13.71 -6.92 16.00
N GLU A 155 14.71 -6.05 15.90
CA GLU A 155 16.00 -6.18 16.58
C GLU A 155 16.19 -5.03 17.57
N LEU A 156 16.67 -5.35 18.78
CA LEU A 156 17.00 -4.36 19.79
C LEU A 156 18.51 -4.22 19.90
N HIS A 157 19.03 -3.01 19.68
CA HIS A 157 20.44 -2.68 19.83
C HIS A 157 20.66 -1.80 21.05
N ARG A 158 21.65 -2.18 21.88
CA ARG A 158 22.08 -1.43 23.07
C ARG A 158 23.57 -1.06 22.95
N PRO A 159 23.91 -0.01 22.18
CA PRO A 159 25.30 0.37 21.98
C PRO A 159 25.99 0.70 23.31
N ARG A 160 27.20 0.13 23.50
CA ARG A 160 27.98 0.30 24.73
C ARG A 160 28.31 1.78 24.96
N GLY A 161 27.97 2.29 26.14
CA GLY A 161 28.27 3.67 26.55
C GLY A 161 27.27 4.73 26.11
N GLN A 162 26.16 4.35 25.45
CA GLN A 162 25.06 5.27 25.13
C GLN A 162 23.85 5.00 26.03
N HIS A 163 23.21 6.07 26.52
CA HIS A 163 21.94 6.00 27.27
C HIS A 163 20.72 5.92 26.33
N VAL A 164 20.89 5.26 25.20
CA VAL A 164 19.89 5.20 24.13
C VAL A 164 19.76 3.76 23.66
N LYS A 165 18.53 3.33 23.38
CA LYS A 165 18.22 2.02 22.80
C LYS A 165 17.65 2.24 21.41
N TYR A 166 18.08 1.42 20.46
CA TYR A 166 17.57 1.46 19.10
C TYR A 166 16.73 0.22 18.82
N LEU A 167 15.47 0.42 18.47
CA LEU A 167 14.56 -0.65 18.07
C LEU A 167 14.41 -0.62 16.55
N VAL A 168 14.99 -1.59 15.86
CA VAL A 168 15.01 -1.66 14.40
C VAL A 168 13.94 -2.64 13.94
N PHE A 169 13.00 -2.16 13.14
CA PHE A 169 11.99 -2.96 12.46
C PHE A 169 12.41 -3.13 11.01
N GLN A 170 12.63 -4.37 10.57
CA GLN A 170 12.79 -4.68 9.16
C GLN A 170 11.42 -4.93 8.54
N LEU A 171 11.17 -4.35 7.36
CA LEU A 171 9.82 -4.21 6.82
C LEU A 171 9.66 -4.98 5.51
N PHE A 172 8.53 -5.67 5.36
CA PHE A 172 8.00 -6.11 4.07
C PHE A 172 7.22 -4.98 3.37
N GLY A 173 6.45 -4.22 4.16
CA GLY A 173 5.54 -3.18 3.69
C GLY A 173 5.84 -1.81 4.29
N ALA A 174 5.48 -0.73 3.59
CA ALA A 174 5.50 0.60 4.19
C ALA A 174 4.31 0.81 5.17
N PRO A 175 4.41 1.77 6.11
CA PRO A 175 3.25 2.15 6.91
C PRO A 175 2.22 2.91 6.07
N ARG A 176 0.93 2.79 6.42
CA ARG A 176 -0.11 3.67 5.86
C ARG A 176 0.04 5.07 6.45
N ILE A 177 0.14 6.05 5.57
CA ILE A 177 0.30 7.46 5.92
C ILE A 177 -1.05 8.17 5.84
N PHE A 178 -1.38 8.90 6.90
CA PHE A 178 -2.56 9.75 6.97
C PHE A 178 -2.15 11.18 7.34
N GLU A 179 -2.71 12.17 6.65
CA GLU A 179 -2.63 13.58 7.01
C GLU A 179 -3.88 13.99 7.78
N LYS A 180 -3.72 14.91 8.73
CA LYS A 180 -4.86 15.49 9.46
C LYS A 180 -5.56 16.51 8.58
N ASP A 181 -6.79 16.20 8.18
CA ASP A 181 -7.63 17.10 7.37
C ASP A 181 -8.17 18.21 8.27
N VAL A 182 -7.59 19.40 8.19
CA VAL A 182 -8.13 20.61 8.82
C VAL A 182 -9.35 21.03 8.01
N ARG A 183 -10.46 20.31 8.18
CA ARG A 183 -11.74 20.72 7.61
C ARG A 183 -12.13 22.06 8.24
N MET A 184 -12.05 23.12 7.46
CA MET A 184 -13.06 24.17 7.49
C MET A 184 -14.35 23.53 6.98
N SER A 185 -15.01 22.74 7.82
CA SER A 185 -16.33 22.21 7.51
C SER A 185 -17.28 23.39 7.35
N PHE A 186 -17.95 23.52 6.21
CA PHE A 186 -19.02 24.51 6.01
C PHE A 186 -20.20 24.30 6.98
N ASN A 187 -20.26 23.15 7.65
CA ASN A 187 -21.04 22.96 8.87
C ASN A 187 -20.23 23.45 10.08
N SER A 188 -20.73 24.48 10.77
CA SER A 188 -20.07 25.07 11.95
C SER A 188 -19.81 24.07 13.08
N TYR A 189 -20.45 22.89 13.10
CA TYR A 189 -20.43 21.91 14.20
C TYR A 189 -19.48 20.71 14.04
N ASP A 190 -18.72 20.61 12.94
CA ASP A 190 -17.75 19.50 12.73
C ASP A 190 -16.31 19.88 13.10
N GLY A 191 -16.08 21.12 13.55
CA GLY A 191 -14.77 21.56 14.05
C GLY A 191 -14.41 21.02 15.45
N PRO A 192 -13.12 21.13 15.86
CA PRO A 192 -12.62 20.66 17.17
C PRO A 192 -13.24 21.41 18.36
N LEU A 193 -13.77 22.62 18.15
CA LEU A 193 -14.53 23.37 19.18
C LEU A 193 -15.81 22.65 19.62
N TRP A 194 -16.36 21.77 18.78
CA TRP A 194 -17.66 21.11 19.01
C TRP A 194 -17.54 19.60 19.16
N ASN A 195 -16.35 19.03 18.98
CA ASN A 195 -16.13 17.59 19.09
C ASN A 195 -14.87 17.31 19.90
N PHE A 196 -14.98 16.47 20.93
CA PHE A 196 -13.88 15.95 21.72
C PHE A 196 -13.83 14.43 21.57
N TYR A 197 -12.62 13.88 21.43
CA TYR A 197 -12.40 12.44 21.43
C TYR A 197 -11.09 12.15 22.16
N LYS A 198 -11.13 11.28 23.16
CA LYS A 198 -9.98 10.94 24.00
C LYS A 198 -8.82 10.34 23.18
N ALA A 199 -9.15 9.58 22.14
CA ALA A 199 -8.17 9.00 21.21
C ALA A 199 -8.06 9.73 19.86
N GLY A 200 -8.72 10.89 19.69
CA GLY A 200 -9.02 11.46 18.37
C GLY A 200 -10.09 10.65 17.61
N SER A 201 -10.85 11.27 16.70
CA SER A 201 -11.72 10.53 15.77
C SER A 201 -10.94 10.09 14.54
N ASP A 202 -11.12 8.84 14.09
CA ASP A 202 -10.55 8.41 12.81
C ASP A 202 -11.05 9.27 11.62
N ASP A 203 -12.19 9.95 11.75
CA ASP A 203 -12.79 10.86 10.76
C ASP A 203 -11.93 12.08 10.37
N GLN A 204 -10.94 12.45 11.19
CA GLN A 204 -10.05 13.60 10.93
C GLN A 204 -8.80 13.24 10.12
N TRP A 205 -8.54 11.94 9.95
CA TRP A 205 -7.35 11.42 9.28
C TRP A 205 -7.69 11.02 7.86
N VAL A 206 -6.94 11.57 6.90
CA VAL A 206 -7.12 11.34 5.48
C VAL A 206 -5.93 10.57 4.94
N ARG A 207 -6.17 9.44 4.28
CA ARG A 207 -5.11 8.67 3.63
C ARG A 207 -4.40 9.55 2.58
N THR A 208 -3.08 9.55 2.62
CA THR A 208 -2.22 10.33 1.71
C THR A 208 -0.99 9.51 1.30
N THR A 209 -0.11 10.08 0.48
CA THR A 209 1.14 9.44 0.03
C THR A 209 2.32 9.82 0.93
N ASP A 210 3.50 9.35 0.59
CA ASP A 210 4.74 9.83 1.20
C ASP A 210 4.86 11.36 1.06
N PHE A 211 4.90 12.05 2.20
CA PHE A 211 5.00 13.51 2.29
C PHE A 211 6.44 14.01 2.31
N THR A 212 7.41 13.11 2.44
CA THR A 212 8.82 13.47 2.53
C THR A 212 9.39 13.86 1.16
N GLN A 213 10.40 14.74 1.18
CA GLN A 213 11.07 15.15 -0.06
C GLN A 213 11.74 13.94 -0.75
N SER A 214 11.46 13.74 -2.04
CA SER A 214 11.95 12.59 -2.81
C SER A 214 11.52 11.23 -2.24
N CYS A 215 10.36 11.17 -1.57
CA CYS A 215 9.73 9.94 -1.12
C CYS A 215 10.61 9.04 -0.22
N ARG A 216 11.36 9.62 0.74
CA ARG A 216 12.29 8.91 1.63
C ARG A 216 11.66 7.75 2.40
N ILE A 217 10.39 7.86 2.82
CA ILE A 217 9.69 6.76 3.49
C ILE A 217 9.50 5.59 2.52
N GLY A 218 9.20 5.88 1.25
CA GLY A 218 9.11 4.88 0.18
C GLY A 218 10.45 4.18 -0.13
N HIS A 219 11.58 4.82 0.11
CA HIS A 219 12.90 4.17 -0.02
C HIS A 219 13.23 3.22 1.13
N ALA A 220 12.65 3.43 2.31
CA ALA A 220 13.05 2.74 3.52
C ALA A 220 12.66 1.26 3.49
N SER A 221 13.63 0.36 3.70
CA SER A 221 13.39 -1.06 3.97
C SER A 221 13.27 -1.36 5.46
N SER A 222 13.60 -0.38 6.31
CA SER A 222 13.68 -0.53 7.75
C SER A 222 13.25 0.76 8.47
N LEU A 223 12.71 0.61 9.67
CA LEU A 223 12.36 1.69 10.59
C LEU A 223 13.25 1.54 11.83
N CYS A 224 13.82 2.61 12.35
CA CYS A 224 14.57 2.59 13.59
C CYS A 224 13.95 3.59 14.57
N LEU A 225 13.57 3.12 15.76
CA LEU A 225 13.05 3.95 16.83
C LEU A 225 14.12 4.15 17.90
N GLU A 226 14.49 5.39 18.13
CA GLU A 226 15.35 5.82 19.22
C GLU A 226 14.51 6.00 20.49
N ILE A 227 14.77 5.19 21.52
CA ILE A 227 13.99 5.17 22.76
C ILE A 227 14.90 5.51 23.96
N PRO A 228 14.42 6.32 24.92
CA PRO A 228 15.12 6.56 26.18
C PRO A 228 15.44 5.28 26.95
N HIS A 229 16.58 5.26 27.64
CA HIS A 229 17.07 4.06 28.35
C HIS A 229 16.09 3.49 29.38
N ASP A 230 15.27 4.34 29.99
CA ASP A 230 14.37 3.95 31.09
C ASP A 230 13.19 3.08 30.65
N PHE A 231 12.94 2.98 29.34
CA PHE A 231 11.88 2.15 28.81
C PHE A 231 12.27 0.66 28.86
N ARG A 232 11.48 -0.15 29.58
CA ARG A 232 11.64 -1.61 29.65
C ARG A 232 10.85 -2.26 28.52
N LEU A 233 11.55 -2.70 27.47
CA LEU A 233 11.03 -3.68 26.50
C LEU A 233 11.35 -5.08 27.02
N LEU A 234 10.33 -5.92 27.17
CA LEU A 234 10.47 -7.33 27.54
C LEU A 234 10.72 -8.18 26.27
N ASP A 235 11.60 -9.17 26.39
CA ASP A 235 11.74 -10.34 25.50
C ASP A 235 11.98 -10.08 24.00
N LEU A 236 12.95 -9.22 23.67
CA LEU A 236 13.47 -9.10 22.30
C LEU A 236 14.89 -9.65 22.22
N ALA A 237 15.24 -10.23 21.07
CA ALA A 237 16.59 -10.74 20.81
C ALA A 237 17.59 -9.58 20.93
N ASP A 238 18.51 -9.71 21.88
CA ASP A 238 19.53 -8.70 22.16
C ASP A 238 20.74 -8.92 21.26
N SER A 239 21.18 -7.85 20.58
CA SER A 239 22.51 -7.81 20.01
C SER A 239 23.39 -6.84 20.81
N ASP A 240 24.38 -7.40 21.51
CA ASP A 240 25.43 -6.64 22.16
C ASP A 240 26.48 -6.26 21.10
N GLY A 241 26.40 -5.03 20.59
CA GLY A 241 27.27 -4.58 19.50
C GLY A 241 27.34 -3.06 19.35
N LYS A 242 28.24 -2.61 18.47
CA LYS A 242 28.27 -1.21 18.02
C LYS A 242 27.10 -1.04 17.05
N PHE A 243 26.27 -0.01 17.24
CA PHE A 243 25.21 0.34 16.28
C PHE A 243 25.41 1.79 15.85
N ILE A 244 25.49 2.02 14.55
CA ILE A 244 25.84 3.31 13.95
C ILE A 244 24.73 3.75 13.00
N LEU A 245 24.19 4.94 13.25
CA LEU A 245 23.35 5.67 12.31
C LEU A 245 24.28 6.45 11.36
N GLU A 246 24.18 6.18 10.07
CA GLU A 246 24.92 6.87 9.00
C GLU A 246 23.92 7.66 8.14
N ASP A 247 24.25 8.89 7.74
CA ASP A 247 23.37 9.68 6.89
C ASP A 247 23.21 9.02 5.50
N GLY A 248 21.97 8.74 5.12
CA GLY A 248 21.61 8.06 3.87
C GLY A 248 21.13 9.02 2.77
N SER A 249 21.38 8.62 1.53
CA SER A 249 20.89 9.31 0.33
C SER A 249 19.83 8.49 -0.42
N PRO A 250 18.88 9.11 -1.14
CA PRO A 250 17.98 8.39 -2.03
C PRO A 250 18.80 7.71 -3.12
N PHE A 251 18.45 6.46 -3.43
CA PHE A 251 19.18 5.61 -4.39
C PHE A 251 18.30 5.17 -5.58
N SER A 252 17.06 5.65 -5.64
CA SER A 252 16.10 5.34 -6.71
C SER A 252 16.39 6.22 -7.92
N GLN A 253 16.34 5.63 -9.11
CA GLN A 253 16.44 6.37 -10.37
C GLN A 253 15.16 7.14 -10.69
N ASN A 254 14.01 6.67 -10.19
CA ASN A 254 12.74 7.34 -10.34
C ASN A 254 12.35 8.05 -9.02
N PRO A 255 12.17 9.39 -9.02
CA PRO A 255 11.85 10.14 -7.80
C PRO A 255 10.38 10.02 -7.37
N SER A 256 9.50 9.53 -8.24
CA SER A 256 8.06 9.38 -7.96
C SER A 256 7.69 7.93 -7.67
N LEU A 257 8.37 6.97 -8.31
CA LEU A 257 8.16 5.53 -8.16
C LEU A 257 9.37 4.92 -7.46
N VAL A 258 9.31 4.85 -6.13
CA VAL A 258 10.41 4.38 -5.29
C VAL A 258 10.07 3.06 -4.57
N PRO A 259 11.06 2.20 -4.28
CA PRO A 259 12.41 2.23 -4.84
C PRO A 259 12.44 1.55 -6.21
N ILE A 260 12.95 2.25 -7.24
CA ILE A 260 13.36 1.64 -8.51
C ILE A 260 14.86 1.89 -8.68
N VAL A 261 15.66 0.83 -8.58
CA VAL A 261 17.12 0.86 -8.70
C VAL A 261 17.56 0.54 -10.11
N GLY A 262 18.73 1.02 -10.47
CA GLY A 262 19.38 0.69 -11.73
C GLY A 262 20.84 1.11 -11.72
N PRO A 263 21.59 0.69 -12.76
CA PRO A 263 23.02 0.88 -12.81
C PRO A 263 23.41 2.35 -12.93
N PRO A 264 24.65 2.70 -12.54
CA PRO A 264 25.20 4.01 -12.84
C PRO A 264 25.28 4.24 -14.36
N LEU A 265 25.25 5.52 -14.76
CA LEU A 265 25.35 5.95 -16.16
C LEU A 265 26.48 5.18 -16.89
N LYS A 266 26.15 4.50 -18.00
CA LYS A 266 27.02 3.72 -18.93
C LYS A 266 26.94 2.19 -18.86
N VAL A 267 26.17 1.58 -17.97
CA VAL A 267 25.90 0.13 -18.03
C VAL A 267 24.48 -0.09 -18.51
N ASP A 268 24.32 -0.76 -19.65
CA ASP A 268 23.02 -1.19 -20.15
C ASP A 268 22.80 -2.64 -19.72
N LEU A 269 21.79 -2.87 -18.88
CA LEU A 269 21.46 -4.19 -18.36
C LEU A 269 20.11 -4.64 -18.92
N PRO A 270 19.96 -5.93 -19.26
CA PRO A 270 18.68 -6.46 -19.71
C PRO A 270 17.56 -6.22 -18.71
N PHE A 271 16.35 -6.01 -19.24
CA PHE A 271 15.13 -5.81 -18.47
C PHE A 271 14.94 -6.90 -17.40
N GLU A 272 15.12 -8.17 -17.73
CA GLU A 272 14.89 -9.30 -16.80
C GLU A 272 15.77 -9.23 -15.55
N ILE A 273 17.06 -8.89 -15.74
CA ILE A 273 18.02 -8.77 -14.64
C ILE A 273 17.63 -7.60 -13.75
N LEU A 274 17.35 -6.44 -14.34
CA LEU A 274 16.93 -5.27 -13.57
C LEU A 274 15.60 -5.49 -12.86
N PHE A 275 14.67 -6.19 -13.50
CA PHE A 275 13.39 -6.55 -12.89
C PHE A 275 13.63 -7.40 -11.63
N LYS A 276 14.47 -8.44 -11.73
CA LYS A 276 14.79 -9.31 -10.58
C LYS A 276 15.58 -8.58 -9.50
N VAL A 277 16.53 -7.71 -9.85
CA VAL A 277 17.27 -6.89 -8.87
C VAL A 277 16.32 -5.96 -8.11
N ASN A 278 15.40 -5.29 -8.80
CA ASN A 278 14.39 -4.44 -8.16
C ASN A 278 13.48 -5.25 -7.23
N LEU A 279 13.04 -6.43 -7.66
CA LEU A 279 12.26 -7.36 -6.85
C LEU A 279 13.01 -7.75 -5.56
N LEU A 280 14.30 -8.05 -5.64
CA LEU A 280 15.14 -8.38 -4.46
C LEU A 280 15.26 -7.21 -3.48
N VAL A 281 15.44 -5.98 -3.97
CA VAL A 281 15.51 -4.78 -3.12
C VAL A 281 14.17 -4.53 -2.42
N GLN A 282 13.06 -4.62 -3.16
CA GLN A 282 11.72 -4.32 -2.65
C GLN A 282 11.22 -5.36 -1.64
N ASN A 283 11.72 -6.61 -1.71
CA ASN A 283 11.45 -7.67 -0.74
C ASN A 283 12.47 -7.71 0.42
N GLY A 284 13.41 -6.76 0.49
CA GLY A 284 14.38 -6.68 1.58
C GLY A 284 15.51 -7.73 1.52
N CYS A 285 15.65 -8.46 0.40
CA CYS A 285 16.76 -9.39 0.19
C CYS A 285 18.09 -8.65 -0.04
N LEU A 286 18.02 -7.45 -0.62
CA LEU A 286 19.16 -6.60 -0.92
C LEU A 286 18.97 -5.18 -0.35
N PRO A 287 20.00 -4.60 0.31
CA PRO A 287 19.95 -3.19 0.68
C PRO A 287 20.17 -2.35 -0.57
N GLY A 288 19.20 -1.50 -0.93
CA GLY A 288 19.32 -0.57 -2.05
C GLY A 288 20.61 0.27 -2.05
N PRO A 289 21.03 0.86 -0.91
CA PRO A 289 22.28 1.61 -0.82
C PRO A 289 23.57 0.79 -1.03
N ALA A 290 23.50 -0.55 -0.93
CA ALA A 290 24.66 -1.44 -1.11
C ALA A 290 24.89 -1.83 -2.59
N LEU A 291 24.01 -1.42 -3.50
CA LEU A 291 24.13 -1.73 -4.93
C LEU A 291 25.06 -0.74 -5.64
N ASP A 292 26.36 -1.01 -5.54
CA ASP A 292 27.41 -0.19 -6.14
C ASP A 292 27.71 -0.55 -7.61
N ALA A 293 28.67 0.16 -8.20
CA ALA A 293 29.10 -0.08 -9.58
C ALA A 293 29.70 -1.48 -9.78
N ASP A 294 30.26 -2.09 -8.75
CA ASP A 294 30.86 -3.43 -8.85
C ASP A 294 29.79 -4.52 -8.82
N PHE A 295 28.72 -4.34 -8.03
CA PHE A 295 27.53 -5.16 -8.11
C PHE A 295 26.97 -5.19 -9.52
N TYR A 296 26.76 -4.02 -10.14
CA TYR A 296 26.20 -3.95 -11.50
C TYR A 296 27.11 -4.56 -12.57
N LYS A 297 28.44 -4.56 -12.39
CA LYS A 297 29.37 -5.29 -13.27
C LYS A 297 29.26 -6.81 -13.10
N LEU A 298 28.93 -7.30 -11.91
CA LEU A 298 28.79 -8.73 -11.64
C LEU A 298 27.48 -9.30 -12.19
N VAL A 299 26.45 -8.46 -12.36
CA VAL A 299 25.18 -8.83 -12.99
C VAL A 299 25.09 -8.39 -14.46
N ASP A 300 26.23 -8.07 -15.09
CA ASP A 300 26.33 -7.70 -16.50
C ASP A 300 26.56 -8.95 -17.37
N PRO A 301 25.63 -9.32 -18.27
CA PRO A 301 25.76 -10.46 -19.18
C PRO A 301 26.98 -10.41 -20.10
N GLN A 302 27.53 -9.22 -20.36
CA GLN A 302 28.76 -9.08 -21.16
C GLN A 302 30.00 -9.61 -20.42
N ARG A 303 29.91 -9.73 -19.09
CA ARG A 303 31.00 -10.14 -18.20
C ARG A 303 30.78 -11.52 -17.61
N VAL A 304 29.54 -11.85 -17.26
CA VAL A 304 29.16 -13.11 -16.61
C VAL A 304 28.05 -13.78 -17.43
N PRO A 305 28.10 -15.09 -17.69
CA PRO A 305 27.03 -15.79 -18.39
C PRO A 305 25.65 -15.56 -17.74
N ILE A 306 24.65 -15.16 -18.53
CA ILE A 306 23.31 -14.79 -18.04
C ILE A 306 22.65 -15.86 -17.17
N VAL A 307 22.85 -17.15 -17.50
CA VAL A 307 22.32 -18.29 -16.73
C VAL A 307 22.85 -18.29 -15.29
N TRP A 308 24.12 -17.94 -15.08
CA TRP A 308 24.71 -17.87 -13.75
C TRP A 308 24.20 -16.66 -12.97
N ILE A 309 23.98 -15.54 -13.64
CA ILE A 309 23.37 -14.36 -13.04
C ILE A 309 21.96 -14.70 -12.55
N GLN A 310 21.11 -15.27 -13.41
CA GLN A 310 19.74 -15.66 -13.07
C GLN A 310 19.71 -16.65 -11.88
N LEU A 311 20.53 -17.71 -11.90
CA LEU A 311 20.62 -18.67 -10.80
C LEU A 311 21.07 -18.01 -9.48
N ALA A 312 22.03 -17.09 -9.53
CA ALA A 312 22.52 -16.39 -8.35
C ALA A 312 21.46 -15.44 -7.77
N LEU A 313 20.76 -14.68 -8.61
CA LEU A 313 19.66 -13.81 -8.19
C LEU A 313 18.47 -14.61 -7.63
N GLU A 314 18.20 -15.79 -8.18
CA GLU A 314 17.17 -16.69 -7.64
C GLU A 314 17.56 -17.21 -6.25
N LYS A 315 18.81 -17.63 -6.07
CA LYS A 315 19.33 -18.02 -4.75
C LYS A 315 19.24 -16.90 -3.72
N LEU A 316 19.52 -15.65 -4.12
CA LEU A 316 19.37 -14.48 -3.23
C LEU A 316 17.93 -14.29 -2.74
N PHE A 317 16.94 -14.56 -3.60
CA PHE A 317 15.53 -14.42 -3.23
C PHE A 317 15.11 -15.42 -2.14
N TYR A 318 15.65 -16.64 -2.18
CA TYR A 318 15.37 -17.68 -1.20
C TYR A 318 16.25 -17.61 0.06
N LEU A 319 17.16 -16.63 0.17
CA LEU A 319 17.85 -16.37 1.42
C LEU A 319 16.83 -15.90 2.45
N LYS A 320 16.84 -16.54 3.63
CA LYS A 320 16.02 -16.14 4.78
C LYS A 320 16.58 -14.91 5.50
N GLU A 321 17.57 -14.22 4.92
CA GLU A 321 18.20 -13.03 5.48
C GLU A 321 18.61 -12.05 4.38
N CYS A 322 18.73 -10.76 4.73
CA CYS A 322 19.20 -9.72 3.83
C CYS A 322 20.71 -9.90 3.55
N CYS A 323 21.10 -9.87 2.28
CA CYS A 323 22.49 -9.95 1.86
C CYS A 323 23.13 -8.55 1.86
N TYR A 324 23.81 -8.22 2.97
CA TYR A 324 24.46 -6.92 3.17
C TYR A 324 25.70 -6.67 2.29
N GLU A 325 26.39 -7.73 1.84
CA GLU A 325 27.57 -7.64 0.96
C GLU A 325 27.32 -8.34 -0.39
N PRO A 326 26.41 -7.81 -1.24
CA PRO A 326 25.96 -8.53 -2.43
C PRO A 326 27.06 -8.77 -3.46
N SER A 327 27.98 -7.81 -3.66
CA SER A 327 29.09 -7.97 -4.60
C SER A 327 30.02 -9.12 -4.22
N ARG A 328 30.36 -9.22 -2.94
CA ARG A 328 31.18 -10.32 -2.41
C ARG A 328 30.46 -11.66 -2.51
N TRP A 329 29.18 -11.69 -2.13
CA TRP A 329 28.37 -12.89 -2.18
C TRP A 329 28.28 -13.46 -3.61
N LEU A 330 28.05 -12.60 -4.62
CA LEU A 330 28.00 -13.01 -6.02
C LEU A 330 29.33 -13.59 -6.50
N GLN A 331 30.46 -12.96 -6.17
CA GLN A 331 31.80 -13.48 -6.50
C GLN A 331 32.04 -14.87 -5.91
N GLU A 332 31.66 -15.09 -4.65
CA GLU A 332 31.76 -16.39 -3.99
C GLU A 332 30.88 -17.44 -4.67
N GLN A 333 29.67 -17.09 -5.12
CA GLN A 333 28.82 -18.01 -5.88
C GLN A 333 29.42 -18.37 -7.24
N TYR A 334 29.91 -17.40 -8.01
CA TYR A 334 30.50 -17.66 -9.33
C TYR A 334 31.77 -18.52 -9.24
N THR A 335 32.55 -18.34 -8.17
CA THR A 335 33.74 -19.19 -7.91
C THR A 335 33.35 -20.64 -7.63
N LYS A 336 32.27 -20.89 -6.88
CA LYS A 336 31.76 -22.25 -6.60
C LYS A 336 31.27 -22.95 -7.87
N HIS A 337 30.66 -22.20 -8.80
CA HIS A 337 30.13 -22.75 -10.04
C HIS A 337 31.20 -23.06 -11.09
N HIS A 338 32.35 -22.39 -11.06
CA HIS A 338 33.48 -22.72 -11.92
C HIS A 338 34.03 -24.17 -11.74
N GLY A 339 33.75 -24.80 -10.59
CA GLY A 339 34.12 -26.20 -10.30
C GLY A 339 33.07 -27.25 -10.66
N SER A 340 31.85 -26.85 -11.05
CA SER A 340 30.73 -27.76 -11.36
C SER A 340 30.28 -27.56 -12.80
N GLN A 341 30.76 -28.41 -13.71
CA GLN A 341 30.25 -28.48 -15.08
C GLN A 341 28.87 -29.12 -15.07
N ASN A 342 27.83 -28.32 -14.82
CA ASN A 342 26.50 -28.45 -15.42
C ASN A 342 25.58 -27.37 -14.83
N PRO A 343 25.28 -26.29 -15.56
CA PRO A 343 24.12 -25.48 -15.23
C PRO A 343 22.88 -26.35 -15.51
N ALA A 344 22.21 -26.79 -14.44
CA ALA A 344 20.88 -27.36 -14.56
C ALA A 344 20.02 -26.34 -15.33
N ARG A 345 19.43 -26.76 -16.45
CA ARG A 345 18.49 -25.92 -17.22
C ARG A 345 17.42 -25.41 -16.27
N SER A 346 17.17 -24.10 -16.29
CA SER A 346 15.91 -23.56 -15.78
C SER A 346 14.78 -24.29 -16.50
N PRO A 347 13.84 -24.93 -15.79
CA PRO A 347 12.64 -25.46 -16.42
C PRO A 347 11.78 -24.25 -16.79
N ALA A 348 12.02 -23.65 -17.95
CA ALA A 348 10.96 -22.89 -18.60
C ALA A 348 9.90 -23.94 -18.94
N ILE A 349 8.90 -24.08 -18.05
CA ILE A 349 7.78 -24.98 -18.27
C ILE A 349 7.11 -24.47 -19.54
N SER A 350 7.04 -25.32 -20.57
CA SER A 350 6.21 -25.02 -21.73
C SER A 350 4.78 -24.90 -21.22
N LEU A 351 4.24 -23.69 -21.28
CA LEU A 351 2.87 -23.44 -20.86
C LEU A 351 1.89 -24.02 -21.89
N ASP A 352 0.72 -24.47 -21.40
CA ASP A 352 -0.38 -24.90 -22.26
C ASP A 352 -0.86 -23.75 -23.16
N ASP A 353 -1.46 -24.12 -24.30
CA ASP A 353 -2.03 -23.16 -25.25
C ASP A 353 -3.00 -22.20 -24.55
N GLY A 354 -2.71 -20.90 -24.63
CA GLY A 354 -3.53 -19.85 -24.02
C GLY A 354 -3.01 -19.31 -22.68
N LEU A 355 -1.91 -19.83 -22.14
CA LEU A 355 -1.25 -19.29 -20.95
C LEU A 355 0.02 -18.49 -21.32
N VAL A 356 0.30 -17.43 -20.56
CA VAL A 356 1.45 -16.54 -20.78
C VAL A 356 2.10 -16.14 -19.47
N TYR A 357 3.43 -16.14 -19.45
CA TYR A 357 4.22 -15.55 -18.37
C TYR A 357 4.17 -14.03 -18.47
N THR A 358 3.73 -13.37 -17.40
CA THR A 358 3.56 -11.91 -17.41
C THR A 358 4.11 -11.32 -16.12
N HIS A 359 4.86 -10.24 -16.26
CA HIS A 359 5.38 -9.48 -15.14
C HIS A 359 4.30 -8.56 -14.57
N ARG A 360 4.35 -8.32 -13.27
CA ARG A 360 3.42 -7.44 -12.57
C ARG A 360 4.16 -6.41 -11.73
N ILE A 361 3.67 -5.18 -11.75
CA ILE A 361 4.11 -4.11 -10.87
C ILE A 361 2.93 -3.66 -10.01
N GLN A 362 3.11 -3.71 -8.70
CA GLN A 362 2.14 -3.23 -7.73
C GLN A 362 2.61 -1.89 -7.18
N ILE A 363 1.76 -0.88 -7.24
CA ILE A 363 2.06 0.48 -6.81
C ILE A 363 1.18 0.79 -5.60
N THR A 364 1.82 0.98 -4.45
CA THR A 364 1.17 1.44 -3.22
C THR A 364 1.34 2.94 -3.07
N PRO A 365 0.58 3.63 -2.18
CA PRO A 365 0.77 5.05 -1.93
C PRO A 365 2.20 5.45 -1.55
N CYS A 366 2.97 4.57 -0.91
CA CYS A 366 4.36 4.83 -0.50
C CYS A 366 5.40 4.20 -1.44
N LYS A 367 5.14 3.00 -1.98
CA LYS A 367 6.15 2.14 -2.60
C LYS A 367 5.75 1.56 -3.95
N VAL A 368 6.70 0.90 -4.59
CA VAL A 368 6.52 0.06 -5.78
C VAL A 368 7.09 -1.32 -5.50
N TYR A 369 6.40 -2.36 -5.97
CA TYR A 369 6.74 -3.76 -5.81
C TYR A 369 6.66 -4.47 -7.15
N PHE A 370 7.72 -5.20 -7.50
CA PHE A 370 7.83 -6.01 -8.70
C PHE A 370 7.51 -7.45 -8.33
N ALA A 371 6.70 -8.10 -9.15
CA ALA A 371 6.22 -9.45 -8.95
C ALA A 371 6.20 -10.23 -10.28
N GLY A 372 6.29 -11.55 -10.16
CA GLY A 372 6.31 -12.46 -11.29
C GLY A 372 7.73 -12.75 -11.83
N PRO A 373 7.82 -13.38 -13.01
CA PRO A 373 6.72 -13.65 -13.95
C PRO A 373 5.66 -14.63 -13.40
N GLU A 374 4.38 -14.26 -13.50
CA GLU A 374 3.23 -15.07 -13.09
C GLU A 374 2.56 -15.68 -14.34
N VAL A 375 2.09 -16.92 -14.22
CA VAL A 375 1.28 -17.55 -15.27
C VAL A 375 -0.11 -16.90 -15.26
N ASN A 376 -0.50 -16.32 -16.38
CA ASN A 376 -1.80 -15.71 -16.58
C ASN A 376 -2.46 -16.25 -17.84
N VAL A 377 -3.80 -16.25 -17.85
CA VAL A 377 -4.57 -16.52 -19.06
C VAL A 377 -4.33 -15.39 -20.06
N SER A 378 -3.96 -15.75 -21.28
CA SER A 378 -3.75 -14.82 -22.38
C SER A 378 -5.05 -14.09 -22.74
N ASN A 379 -4.92 -12.91 -23.32
CA ASN A 379 -6.05 -12.16 -23.86
C ASN A 379 -5.86 -11.95 -25.36
N ARG A 380 -6.86 -11.34 -26.03
CA ARG A 380 -6.84 -11.16 -27.49
C ARG A 380 -5.61 -10.37 -27.96
N VAL A 381 -5.18 -9.37 -27.18
CA VAL A 381 -4.00 -8.56 -27.48
C VAL A 381 -2.74 -9.41 -27.39
N LEU A 382 -2.55 -10.13 -26.29
CA LEU A 382 -1.36 -10.98 -26.08
C LEU A 382 -1.26 -12.09 -27.12
N ARG A 383 -2.40 -12.66 -27.55
CA ARG A 383 -2.44 -13.66 -28.63
C ARG A 383 -2.11 -13.07 -30.01
N HIS A 384 -2.42 -11.80 -30.25
CA HIS A 384 -2.12 -11.14 -31.52
C HIS A 384 -0.66 -10.65 -31.61
N PHE A 385 -0.05 -10.35 -30.47
CA PHE A 385 1.34 -9.88 -30.38
C PHE A 385 2.22 -10.86 -29.55
N PRO A 386 2.38 -12.13 -29.99
CA PRO A 386 3.08 -13.15 -29.23
C PRO A 386 4.61 -12.92 -29.14
N ASP A 387 5.20 -12.24 -30.12
CA ASP A 387 6.63 -11.89 -30.11
C ASP A 387 6.95 -10.74 -29.15
N ASP A 388 5.92 -10.09 -28.60
CA ASP A 388 6.02 -8.89 -27.77
C ASP A 388 5.60 -9.10 -26.31
N ILE A 389 5.40 -10.36 -25.88
CA ILE A 389 4.91 -10.67 -24.51
C ILE A 389 5.78 -10.01 -23.43
N GLU A 390 7.10 -9.99 -23.60
CA GLU A 390 8.03 -9.34 -22.67
C GLU A 390 7.93 -7.81 -22.64
N ASN A 391 7.21 -7.21 -23.59
CA ASN A 391 6.94 -5.78 -23.66
C ASN A 391 5.60 -5.44 -23.00
N PHE A 392 4.77 -6.42 -22.64
CA PHE A 392 3.58 -6.20 -21.83
C PHE A 392 3.87 -6.36 -20.34
N ILE A 393 3.29 -5.47 -19.55
CA ILE A 393 3.36 -5.56 -18.09
C ILE A 393 2.02 -5.21 -17.48
N ARG A 394 1.66 -5.93 -16.42
CA ARG A 394 0.45 -5.66 -15.65
C ARG A 394 0.79 -4.70 -14.52
N VAL A 395 0.08 -3.58 -14.41
CA VAL A 395 0.24 -2.62 -13.31
C VAL A 395 -1.02 -2.62 -12.45
N SER A 396 -0.86 -2.77 -11.14
CA SER A 396 -1.95 -2.77 -10.17
C SER A 396 -1.75 -1.67 -9.11
N PHE A 397 -2.81 -0.93 -8.80
CA PHE A 397 -2.80 0.09 -7.74
C PHE A 397 -3.50 -0.45 -6.49
N VAL A 398 -2.72 -0.72 -5.45
CA VAL A 398 -3.13 -1.38 -4.22
C VAL A 398 -2.72 -0.55 -2.99
N ASP A 399 -3.31 -0.78 -1.82
CA ASP A 399 -2.85 -0.15 -0.57
C ASP A 399 -1.62 -0.91 -0.01
N GLU A 400 -1.02 -0.46 1.10
CA GLU A 400 0.26 -1.02 1.60
C GLU A 400 0.22 -2.52 1.93
N GLU A 401 -0.95 -3.07 2.25
CA GLU A 401 -1.20 -4.48 2.54
C GLU A 401 -1.70 -5.24 1.31
N LEU A 402 -1.51 -4.67 0.11
CA LEU A 402 -1.94 -5.21 -1.17
C LEU A 402 -3.47 -5.32 -1.35
N ASP A 403 -4.22 -4.74 -0.42
CA ASP A 403 -5.68 -4.58 -0.48
C ASP A 403 -6.09 -3.55 -1.56
N LYS A 404 -7.36 -3.56 -1.94
CA LYS A 404 -7.91 -2.60 -2.89
C LYS A 404 -7.95 -1.18 -2.31
N ILE A 405 -7.44 -0.19 -3.05
CA ILE A 405 -7.62 1.23 -2.72
C ILE A 405 -9.10 1.63 -2.90
N HIS A 406 -9.69 2.27 -1.90
CA HIS A 406 -11.08 2.72 -1.94
C HIS A 406 -11.21 4.13 -2.55
N SER A 407 -12.36 4.40 -3.17
CA SER A 407 -12.67 5.71 -3.79
C SER A 407 -12.56 6.88 -2.80
N THR A 408 -12.89 6.64 -1.52
CA THR A 408 -12.79 7.62 -0.43
C THR A 408 -11.36 8.06 -0.11
N ASP A 409 -10.36 7.25 -0.47
CA ASP A 409 -8.96 7.55 -0.23
C ASP A 409 -8.37 8.38 -1.38
N VAL A 410 -8.91 8.22 -2.60
CA VAL A 410 -8.44 8.89 -3.81
C VAL A 410 -9.00 10.31 -3.93
N ALA A 411 -10.26 10.52 -3.55
CA ALA A 411 -10.93 11.81 -3.65
C ALA A 411 -11.82 12.11 -2.43
N SER A 412 -11.88 13.37 -2.02
CA SER A 412 -12.88 13.83 -1.04
C SER A 412 -14.26 13.92 -1.68
N ARG A 413 -15.33 13.58 -0.94
CA ARG A 413 -16.71 13.83 -1.36
C ARG A 413 -16.97 15.35 -1.41
N GLY A 414 -16.83 15.95 -2.59
CA GLY A 414 -17.38 17.27 -2.92
C GLY A 414 -18.84 17.14 -3.36
N SER A 415 -19.59 18.24 -3.33
CA SER A 415 -20.95 18.33 -3.90
C SER A 415 -20.98 18.13 -5.42
N SER A 416 -19.83 18.25 -6.10
CA SER A 416 -19.66 17.97 -7.53
C SER A 416 -18.32 17.26 -7.80
N VAL A 417 -18.21 16.59 -8.95
CA VAL A 417 -16.96 15.94 -9.43
C VAL A 417 -15.86 16.98 -9.71
N GLN A 418 -16.24 18.24 -9.98
CA GLN A 418 -15.30 19.34 -10.20
C GLN A 418 -14.77 19.94 -8.90
N ASP A 419 -15.53 19.85 -7.80
CA ASP A 419 -15.14 20.35 -6.46
C ASP A 419 -14.37 19.33 -5.62
N ALA A 420 -14.19 18.10 -6.11
CA ALA A 420 -13.46 17.07 -5.39
C ALA A 420 -11.96 17.39 -5.35
N LYS A 421 -11.44 17.72 -4.15
CA LYS A 421 -10.00 17.91 -3.94
C LYS A 421 -9.27 16.60 -4.26
N LYS A 422 -8.52 16.59 -5.36
CA LYS A 422 -7.63 15.50 -5.77
C LYS A 422 -6.55 15.32 -4.70
N ARG A 423 -6.41 14.10 -4.17
CA ARG A 423 -5.49 13.78 -3.07
C ARG A 423 -4.13 13.30 -3.58
N GLY A 424 -3.17 13.15 -2.68
CA GLY A 424 -1.83 12.62 -3.00
C GLY A 424 -1.89 11.30 -3.76
N ILE A 425 -2.79 10.39 -3.36
CA ILE A 425 -2.98 9.09 -4.01
C ILE A 425 -3.46 9.25 -5.46
N TYR A 426 -4.41 10.15 -5.73
CA TYR A 426 -4.85 10.43 -7.10
C TYR A 426 -3.68 10.91 -7.96
N ASN A 427 -2.90 11.86 -7.45
CA ASN A 427 -1.77 12.42 -8.20
C ASN A 427 -0.71 11.35 -8.49
N ARG A 428 -0.44 10.47 -7.53
CA ARG A 428 0.45 9.33 -7.73
C ARG A 428 -0.05 8.41 -8.85
N ILE A 429 -1.29 7.92 -8.78
CA ILE A 429 -1.90 7.07 -9.82
C ILE A 429 -1.86 7.77 -11.19
N PHE A 430 -2.29 9.03 -11.23
CA PHE A 430 -2.35 9.80 -12.47
C PHE A 430 -0.96 10.02 -13.09
N SER A 431 0.05 10.37 -12.27
CA SER A 431 1.43 10.54 -12.75
C SER A 431 2.01 9.25 -13.30
N THR A 432 1.77 8.10 -12.66
CA THR A 432 2.19 6.80 -13.19
C THR A 432 1.58 6.52 -14.56
N LEU A 433 0.26 6.71 -14.70
CA LEU A 433 -0.44 6.45 -15.96
C LEU A 433 0.00 7.40 -17.08
N ARG A 434 0.30 8.66 -16.75
CA ARG A 434 0.72 9.70 -17.70
C ARG A 434 2.17 9.54 -18.13
N ASP A 435 3.07 9.34 -17.17
CA ASP A 435 4.53 9.39 -17.40
C ASP A 435 5.09 8.01 -17.78
N GLY A 436 4.40 6.94 -17.40
CA GLY A 436 4.84 5.56 -17.59
C GLY A 436 5.87 5.12 -16.55
N ILE A 437 6.43 3.92 -16.76
CA ILE A 437 7.41 3.29 -15.86
C ILE A 437 8.64 2.90 -16.67
N VAL A 438 9.82 3.37 -16.26
CA VAL A 438 11.09 3.06 -16.93
C VAL A 438 11.84 2.00 -16.13
N ILE A 439 12.24 0.92 -16.80
CA ILE A 439 13.05 -0.17 -16.24
C ILE A 439 14.12 -0.54 -17.26
N GLY A 440 15.37 -0.15 -16.99
CA GLY A 440 16.46 -0.29 -17.95
C GLY A 440 16.14 0.42 -19.27
N GLY A 441 16.36 -0.28 -20.38
CA GLY A 441 16.03 0.22 -21.72
C GLY A 441 14.53 0.24 -22.08
N LYS A 442 13.63 -0.29 -21.24
CA LYS A 442 12.19 -0.35 -21.53
C LYS A 442 11.43 0.77 -20.80
N LYS A 443 10.60 1.52 -21.54
CA LYS A 443 9.62 2.47 -20.99
C LYS A 443 8.21 1.95 -21.25
N PHE A 444 7.54 1.52 -20.18
CA PHE A 444 6.18 1.01 -20.22
C PHE A 444 5.18 2.17 -20.12
N GLU A 445 4.35 2.32 -21.16
CA GLU A 445 3.34 3.37 -21.26
C GLU A 445 1.95 2.75 -21.13
N PHE A 446 0.98 3.54 -20.65
CA PHE A 446 -0.40 3.08 -20.52
C PHE A 446 -0.93 2.53 -21.85
N LEU A 447 -1.45 1.29 -21.82
CA LEU A 447 -2.05 0.64 -22.97
C LEU A 447 -3.58 0.66 -22.85
N ALA A 448 -4.12 -0.17 -21.95
CA ALA A 448 -5.56 -0.42 -21.83
C ALA A 448 -5.89 -1.13 -20.50
N PHE A 449 -7.17 -1.28 -20.18
CA PHE A 449 -7.65 -2.10 -19.06
C PHE A 449 -8.95 -2.81 -19.43
N SER A 450 -9.17 -4.00 -18.88
CA SER A 450 -10.44 -4.74 -18.89
C SER A 450 -11.42 -4.28 -17.81
N ALA A 451 -12.68 -4.70 -17.91
CA ALA A 451 -13.68 -4.40 -16.88
C ALA A 451 -13.34 -5.11 -15.54
N SER A 452 -12.78 -6.32 -15.61
CA SER A 452 -12.23 -7.01 -14.42
C SER A 452 -11.01 -6.28 -13.87
N GLN A 453 -10.09 -5.86 -14.74
CA GLN A 453 -8.90 -5.12 -14.34
C GLN A 453 -9.25 -3.79 -13.69
N LEU A 454 -10.23 -3.05 -14.22
CA LEU A 454 -10.73 -1.82 -13.61
C LEU A 454 -11.35 -2.07 -12.23
N ARG A 455 -12.07 -3.20 -12.05
CA ARG A 455 -12.57 -3.61 -10.73
C ARG A 455 -11.44 -3.98 -9.76
N GLU A 456 -10.30 -4.43 -10.27
CA GLU A 456 -9.10 -4.76 -9.50
C GLU A 456 -8.10 -3.60 -9.39
N ASN A 457 -8.47 -2.39 -9.85
CA ASN A 457 -7.57 -1.24 -9.95
C ASN A 457 -6.26 -1.54 -10.71
N SER A 458 -6.34 -2.31 -11.80
CA SER A 458 -5.20 -2.71 -12.62
C SER A 458 -5.37 -2.32 -14.08
N CYS A 459 -4.26 -2.31 -14.83
CA CYS A 459 -4.22 -2.03 -16.25
C CYS A 459 -3.00 -2.72 -16.90
N TRP A 460 -3.02 -2.80 -18.23
CA TRP A 460 -1.87 -3.17 -19.04
C TRP A 460 -1.07 -1.92 -19.41
N MET A 461 0.25 -2.05 -19.37
CA MET A 461 1.20 -1.12 -19.97
C MET A 461 2.05 -1.85 -21.00
N PHE A 462 2.55 -1.11 -21.98
CA PHE A 462 3.35 -1.64 -23.08
C PHE A 462 4.65 -0.86 -23.26
N ALA A 463 5.77 -1.55 -23.41
CA ALA A 463 7.06 -0.98 -23.75
C ALA A 463 7.22 -0.91 -25.26
N SER A 464 7.10 0.29 -25.83
CA SER A 464 7.23 0.52 -27.27
C SER A 464 8.59 0.06 -27.80
N ARG A 465 8.60 -0.52 -29.00
CA ARG A 465 9.81 -0.88 -29.75
C ARG A 465 9.76 -0.31 -31.16
N TYR A 466 10.85 -0.45 -31.91
CA TYR A 466 10.86 -0.07 -33.31
C TYR A 466 9.74 -0.82 -34.08
N GLY A 467 8.86 -0.05 -34.72
CA GLY A 467 7.74 -0.57 -35.51
C GLY A 467 6.46 -0.93 -34.74
N LEU A 468 6.44 -0.83 -33.41
CA LEU A 468 5.22 -1.10 -32.62
C LEU A 468 5.19 -0.26 -31.34
N THR A 469 4.19 0.62 -31.24
CA THR A 469 3.95 1.43 -30.04
C THR A 469 2.63 1.05 -29.34
N ALA A 470 2.47 1.49 -28.09
CA ALA A 470 1.19 1.35 -27.38
C ALA A 470 0.03 2.01 -28.13
N ASP A 471 0.30 3.08 -28.89
CA ASP A 471 -0.71 3.75 -29.70
C ASP A 471 -1.12 2.94 -30.93
N ASP A 472 -0.17 2.24 -31.57
CA ASP A 472 -0.45 1.35 -32.69
C ASP A 472 -1.32 0.16 -32.26
N ILE A 473 -1.04 -0.40 -31.08
CA ILE A 473 -1.88 -1.46 -30.49
C ILE A 473 -3.29 -0.93 -30.20
N ARG A 474 -3.44 0.28 -29.63
CA ARG A 474 -4.77 0.88 -29.41
C ARG A 474 -5.52 1.15 -30.72
N LYS A 475 -4.83 1.58 -31.78
CA LYS A 475 -5.43 1.74 -33.11
C LYS A 475 -5.90 0.41 -33.68
N TRP A 476 -5.13 -0.66 -33.46
CA TRP A 476 -5.51 -2.02 -33.84
C TRP A 476 -6.76 -2.50 -33.08
N MET A 477 -6.90 -2.15 -31.79
CA MET A 477 -8.08 -2.49 -30.99
C MET A 477 -9.38 -1.84 -31.53
N GLY A 478 -9.27 -0.73 -32.26
CA GLY A 478 -10.37 -0.09 -32.97
C GLY A 478 -10.36 1.44 -32.94
N ASP A 479 -11.30 2.04 -33.66
CA ASP A 479 -11.51 3.50 -33.65
C ASP A 479 -12.61 3.91 -32.67
N PHE A 480 -12.20 4.59 -31.60
CA PHE A 480 -13.10 5.02 -30.52
C PHE A 480 -13.30 6.54 -30.47
N ARG A 481 -12.84 7.29 -31.49
CA ARG A 481 -12.90 8.77 -31.50
C ARG A 481 -14.32 9.33 -31.39
N GLN A 482 -15.32 8.54 -31.77
CA GLN A 482 -16.74 8.92 -31.68
C GLN A 482 -17.31 8.83 -30.25
N ILE A 483 -16.64 8.14 -29.32
CA ILE A 483 -17.12 7.96 -27.95
C ILE A 483 -16.65 9.13 -27.07
N ARG A 484 -17.50 10.14 -26.92
CA ARG A 484 -17.18 11.35 -26.14
C ARG A 484 -17.37 11.20 -24.63
N ASN A 485 -18.15 10.20 -24.20
CA ASN A 485 -18.43 9.98 -22.78
C ASN A 485 -17.37 9.05 -22.17
N VAL A 486 -16.65 9.53 -21.16
CA VAL A 486 -15.54 8.80 -20.51
C VAL A 486 -15.98 7.46 -19.93
N ALA A 487 -17.15 7.40 -19.28
CA ALA A 487 -17.66 6.15 -18.73
C ALA A 487 -18.00 5.14 -19.83
N LYS A 488 -18.58 5.60 -20.96
CA LYS A 488 -18.80 4.76 -22.13
C LYS A 488 -17.49 4.33 -22.78
N TYR A 489 -16.50 5.21 -22.86
CA TYR A 489 -15.17 4.90 -23.41
C TYR A 489 -14.49 3.81 -22.58
N ALA A 490 -14.53 3.95 -21.25
CA ALA A 490 -13.96 2.98 -20.31
C ALA A 490 -14.71 1.62 -20.26
N ALA A 491 -15.94 1.54 -20.80
CA ALA A 491 -16.77 0.33 -20.80
C ALA A 491 -16.84 -0.37 -22.18
N ARG A 492 -16.07 0.08 -23.18
CA ARG A 492 -16.20 -0.30 -24.61
C ARG A 492 -14.82 -0.65 -25.21
N PRO A 493 -14.74 -1.39 -26.32
CA PRO A 493 -13.91 -2.56 -26.62
C PRO A 493 -12.46 -2.71 -26.10
N HIS A 494 -11.71 -1.67 -25.72
CA HIS A 494 -10.41 -1.84 -25.05
C HIS A 494 -10.48 -2.83 -23.87
N PRO A 495 -11.55 -2.83 -23.05
CA PRO A 495 -11.71 -3.79 -21.98
C PRO A 495 -12.07 -5.22 -22.38
N ASN A 496 -12.73 -5.42 -23.52
CA ASN A 496 -13.17 -6.74 -23.98
C ASN A 496 -12.03 -7.48 -24.70
N GLU A 497 -11.09 -6.74 -25.28
CA GLU A 497 -9.91 -7.35 -25.92
C GLU A 497 -8.80 -7.64 -24.92
N CYS A 498 -8.77 -6.91 -23.80
CA CYS A 498 -7.90 -7.15 -22.66
C CYS A 498 -8.50 -8.10 -21.60
N SER A 499 -9.75 -8.56 -21.75
CA SER A 499 -10.31 -9.60 -20.89
C SER A 499 -9.81 -10.98 -21.32
N GLY A 500 -9.45 -11.81 -20.34
CA GLY A 500 -9.04 -13.19 -20.56
C GLY A 500 -10.21 -14.18 -20.61
N SER A 501 -11.43 -13.74 -20.95
CA SER A 501 -12.52 -14.70 -21.16
C SER A 501 -12.29 -15.40 -22.49
N ASP A 502 -11.99 -16.67 -22.42
CA ASP A 502 -12.22 -17.63 -23.50
C ASP A 502 -13.72 -18.01 -23.51
N LEU A 503 -14.18 -18.73 -24.53
CA LEU A 503 -15.60 -19.03 -24.75
C LEU A 503 -16.06 -20.28 -23.99
N ASP A 504 -15.19 -20.81 -23.13
CA ASP A 504 -15.26 -22.14 -22.57
C ASP A 504 -15.77 -22.07 -21.13
N GLY A 505 -17.09 -22.22 -20.96
CA GLY A 505 -17.72 -22.38 -19.65
C GLY A 505 -18.72 -21.30 -19.25
N ASP A 506 -18.99 -20.31 -20.11
CA ASP A 506 -20.05 -19.34 -19.86
C ASP A 506 -21.46 -19.95 -19.98
N ILE A 507 -22.36 -19.55 -19.07
CA ILE A 507 -23.77 -19.94 -19.10
C ILE A 507 -24.51 -18.99 -20.03
N TYR A 508 -24.99 -19.52 -21.16
CA TYR A 508 -25.77 -18.76 -22.13
C TYR A 508 -27.25 -18.77 -21.78
N PHE A 509 -27.89 -17.61 -21.95
CA PHE A 509 -29.35 -17.50 -21.96
C PHE A 509 -29.84 -17.56 -23.40
N VAL A 510 -30.57 -18.63 -23.74
CA VAL A 510 -31.20 -18.78 -25.06
C VAL A 510 -32.63 -18.23 -24.97
N CYS A 511 -32.91 -17.16 -25.71
CA CYS A 511 -34.21 -16.52 -25.78
C CYS A 511 -34.83 -16.73 -27.16
N TRP A 512 -36.08 -17.15 -27.20
CA TRP A 512 -36.86 -17.33 -28.43
C TRP A 512 -37.94 -16.24 -28.59
N ASP A 513 -37.90 -15.22 -27.74
CA ASP A 513 -38.81 -14.07 -27.85
C ASP A 513 -38.41 -13.21 -29.05
N SER A 514 -39.28 -13.16 -30.06
CA SER A 514 -39.06 -12.40 -31.29
C SER A 514 -38.90 -10.90 -31.05
N GLU A 515 -39.36 -10.36 -29.92
CA GLU A 515 -39.16 -8.94 -29.57
C GLU A 515 -37.74 -8.65 -29.10
N LEU A 516 -37.00 -9.67 -28.65
CA LEU A 516 -35.63 -9.55 -28.13
C LEU A 516 -34.56 -9.98 -29.14
N ILE A 517 -34.96 -10.48 -30.32
CA ILE A 517 -34.05 -10.85 -31.41
C ILE A 517 -33.79 -9.61 -32.27
N PRO A 518 -32.53 -9.16 -32.41
CA PRO A 518 -32.21 -8.02 -33.27
C PRO A 518 -32.68 -8.28 -34.72
N PRO A 519 -33.30 -7.28 -35.37
CA PRO A 519 -33.82 -7.45 -36.73
C PRO A 519 -32.71 -7.54 -37.79
N GLU A 520 -31.51 -7.07 -37.45
CA GLU A 520 -30.32 -7.16 -38.29
C GLU A 520 -29.36 -8.22 -37.75
N GLN A 521 -28.99 -9.17 -38.60
CA GLN A 521 -27.96 -10.15 -38.33
C GLN A 521 -26.66 -9.72 -39.01
N ILE A 522 -25.57 -9.72 -38.25
CA ILE A 522 -24.22 -9.45 -38.75
C ILE A 522 -23.47 -10.79 -38.71
N PRO A 523 -22.73 -11.17 -39.76
CA PRO A 523 -21.98 -12.42 -39.76
C PRO A 523 -20.97 -12.45 -38.59
N PRO A 524 -20.83 -13.61 -37.91
CA PRO A 524 -19.81 -13.77 -36.89
C PRO A 524 -18.42 -13.60 -37.51
N MET A 525 -17.48 -13.13 -36.69
CA MET A 525 -16.06 -13.13 -37.07
C MET A 525 -15.59 -14.58 -37.28
N ASP A 526 -14.69 -14.82 -38.23
CA ASP A 526 -14.14 -16.15 -38.48
C ASP A 526 -13.14 -16.51 -37.36
N TYR A 527 -13.46 -17.58 -36.63
CA TYR A 527 -12.68 -18.12 -35.51
C TYR A 527 -12.10 -19.50 -35.81
N THR A 528 -11.88 -19.84 -37.08
CA THR A 528 -11.33 -21.16 -37.45
C THR A 528 -9.98 -21.38 -36.75
N PRO A 529 -9.87 -22.38 -35.85
CA PRO A 529 -8.62 -22.67 -35.14
C PRO A 529 -7.52 -23.13 -36.10
N GLN A 530 -6.26 -22.94 -35.73
CA GLN A 530 -5.18 -23.63 -36.45
C GLN A 530 -5.30 -25.16 -36.26
N PRO A 531 -4.89 -25.98 -37.25
CA PRO A 531 -4.99 -27.43 -37.15
C PRO A 531 -4.23 -27.99 -35.95
N THR A 532 -4.86 -28.92 -35.22
CA THR A 532 -4.28 -29.56 -34.02
C THR A 532 -3.04 -30.38 -34.38
N MET A 533 -1.93 -30.15 -33.67
CA MET A 533 -0.73 -30.99 -33.78
C MET A 533 -0.89 -32.23 -32.90
N GLN A 534 -0.89 -33.42 -33.51
CA GLN A 534 -0.87 -34.70 -32.78
C GLN A 534 0.56 -34.98 -32.30
N LEU A 535 0.74 -35.06 -30.98
CA LEU A 535 1.99 -35.48 -30.35
C LEU A 535 2.05 -37.02 -30.33
N ASP A 536 3.26 -37.58 -30.47
CA ASP A 536 3.55 -39.02 -30.53
C ASP A 536 3.71 -39.68 -29.15
N HIS A 537 3.34 -38.98 -28.08
CA HIS A 537 3.44 -39.46 -26.71
C HIS A 537 2.18 -39.13 -25.89
N ASP A 538 1.86 -39.99 -24.92
CA ASP A 538 0.79 -39.73 -23.96
C ASP A 538 1.15 -38.56 -23.02
N VAL A 539 0.19 -37.67 -22.78
CA VAL A 539 0.36 -36.52 -21.88
C VAL A 539 0.09 -36.98 -20.44
N THR A 540 1.15 -37.15 -19.64
CA THR A 540 1.04 -37.42 -18.20
C THR A 540 1.15 -36.13 -17.39
N ILE A 541 0.07 -35.74 -16.70
CA ILE A 541 0.06 -34.61 -15.77
C ILE A 541 0.55 -35.10 -14.40
N GLU A 542 1.78 -34.76 -14.02
CA GLU A 542 2.21 -34.88 -12.62
C GLU A 542 1.62 -33.70 -11.83
N VAL A 543 0.70 -34.01 -10.91
CA VAL A 543 0.15 -33.04 -9.95
C VAL A 543 1.15 -32.86 -8.81
N PRO A 544 1.81 -31.70 -8.66
CA PRO A 544 2.66 -31.46 -7.51
C PRO A 544 1.76 -31.18 -6.30
N TYR A 545 1.74 -32.09 -5.33
CA TYR A 545 1.16 -31.83 -4.02
C TYR A 545 1.91 -30.67 -3.35
N ILE A 546 1.30 -29.48 -3.33
CA ILE A 546 1.74 -28.38 -2.48
C ILE A 546 0.56 -27.97 -1.60
N LEU A 547 0.60 -28.43 -0.34
CA LEU A 547 0.38 -27.66 0.90
C LEU A 547 -0.06 -28.59 2.04
N HIS A 548 0.75 -28.67 3.09
CA HIS A 548 0.33 -28.32 4.45
C HIS A 548 1.50 -28.48 5.42
N THR A 549 2.12 -27.36 5.81
CA THR A 549 2.63 -27.11 7.18
C THR A 549 3.25 -25.71 7.24
N MET A 550 2.46 -24.73 7.70
CA MET A 550 2.66 -23.99 8.96
C MET A 550 1.56 -22.93 9.09
#